data_AF-A0A947GCW5-F1
#
_entry.id   AF-A0A947GCW5-F1
#
_cell.length_a   1.000
_cell.length_b   1.000
_cell.length_c   1.000
_cell.angle_alpha   90.00
_cell.angle_beta   90.00
_cell.angle_gamma   90.00
#
_symmetry.space_group_name_H-M   'P 1'
#
loop_
_entity.id
_entity.type
_entity.pdbx_description
1 polymer ?
#
loop_
_entity_poly.entity_id
_entity_poly.type
_entity_poly.pdbx_seq_one_letter_code
_entity_poly.pdbx_strand_id
1 'polypeptide(L)'
;DFMLWEMKQGCMTAVVNCLSPGERAAFTLANIICMEDADAAQTLGITKSAYKVRLSRAQKKITDYLAPRCEHVDPLNPCRCPARVGTAVRKGFIRSTGEVQIRSAVEPFGRYGAGPGNEDAPLRDVQSIYRNLPLPDPPEDLRERIVAKLEAGDWDGLLEAAQQDGS
;
A
#
# COMPACT_ATOMS: atom_id res chain seq x y z
N ASP A 1 10.69 -12.58 -7.80
CA ASP A 1 9.42 -12.39 -7.07
C ASP A 1 9.53 -11.41 -5.90
N PHE A 2 10.34 -11.69 -4.87
CA PHE A 2 10.58 -10.75 -3.76
C PHE A 2 10.90 -9.32 -4.20
N MET A 3 11.87 -9.12 -5.10
CA MET A 3 12.24 -7.78 -5.58
C MET A 3 11.11 -7.05 -6.33
N LEU A 4 10.23 -7.78 -7.04
CA LEU A 4 9.08 -7.18 -7.71
C LEU A 4 8.03 -6.74 -6.70
N TRP A 5 7.84 -7.53 -5.65
CA TRP A 5 7.00 -7.17 -4.53
C TRP A 5 7.53 -5.91 -3.83
N GLU A 6 8.81 -5.90 -3.49
CA GLU A 6 9.44 -4.77 -2.79
C GLU A 6 9.41 -3.50 -3.63
N MET A 7 9.61 -3.61 -4.95
CA MET A 7 9.46 -2.50 -5.89
C MET A 7 8.04 -1.91 -5.87
N LYS A 8 7.02 -2.76 -5.86
CA LYS A 8 5.62 -2.32 -5.76
C LYS A 8 5.39 -1.62 -4.43
N GLN A 9 5.78 -2.24 -3.32
CA GLN A 9 5.64 -1.66 -1.98
C GLN A 9 6.32 -0.29 -1.88
N GLY A 10 7.60 -0.21 -2.24
CA GLY A 10 8.35 1.05 -2.20
C GLY A 10 7.71 2.14 -3.06
N CYS A 11 7.28 1.80 -4.27
CA CYS A 11 6.61 2.76 -5.15
C CYS A 11 5.27 3.25 -4.57
N MET A 12 4.44 2.33 -4.06
CA MET A 12 3.12 2.68 -3.52
C MET A 12 3.26 3.52 -2.25
N THR A 13 4.23 3.19 -1.39
CA THR A 13 4.61 3.98 -0.20
C THR A 13 5.10 5.38 -0.57
N ALA A 14 5.96 5.50 -1.59
CA ALA A 14 6.45 6.80 -2.06
C ALA A 14 5.29 7.70 -2.54
N VAL A 15 4.31 7.15 -3.25
CA VAL A 15 3.13 7.89 -3.71
C VAL A 15 2.29 8.41 -2.53
N VAL A 16 2.06 7.58 -1.51
CA VAL A 16 1.32 7.98 -0.30
C VAL A 16 2.08 9.05 0.48
N ASN A 17 3.41 8.98 0.51
CA ASN A 17 4.25 9.96 1.20
C ASN A 17 4.20 11.36 0.56
N CYS A 18 3.80 11.49 -0.71
CA CYS A 18 3.58 12.78 -1.36
C CYS A 18 2.27 13.46 -0.95
N LEU A 19 1.37 12.79 -0.23
CA LEU A 19 0.15 13.41 0.31
C LEU A 19 0.46 14.35 1.47
N SER A 20 -0.41 15.34 1.70
CA SER A 20 -0.31 16.16 2.91
C SER A 20 -0.55 15.30 4.17
N PRO A 21 0.00 15.66 5.35
CA PRO A 21 -0.10 14.82 6.55
C PRO A 21 -1.53 14.38 6.89
N GLY A 22 -2.52 15.28 6.75
CA GLY A 22 -3.92 14.96 7.05
C GLY A 22 -4.58 14.03 6.01
N GLU A 23 -4.25 14.19 4.73
CA GLU A 23 -4.70 13.30 3.65
C GLU A 23 -4.05 11.93 3.76
N ARG A 24 -2.74 11.88 4.07
CA ARG A 24 -1.98 10.64 4.29
C ARG A 24 -2.55 9.83 5.44
N ALA A 25 -2.84 10.48 6.57
CA ALA A 25 -3.44 9.82 7.72
C ALA A 25 -4.82 9.23 7.39
N ALA A 26 -5.69 10.01 6.73
CA ALA A 26 -7.00 9.54 6.30
C ALA A 26 -6.91 8.37 5.31
N PHE A 27 -6.01 8.45 4.33
CA PHE A 27 -5.79 7.40 3.34
C PHE A 27 -5.28 6.09 3.97
N THR A 28 -4.33 6.20 4.91
CA THR A 28 -3.74 5.06 5.63
C THR A 28 -4.80 4.34 6.46
N LEU A 29 -5.61 5.09 7.21
CA LEU A 29 -6.70 4.51 8.00
C LEU A 29 -7.72 3.77 7.11
N ALA A 30 -8.06 4.34 5.96
CA ALA A 30 -9.04 3.73 5.05
C ALA A 30 -8.51 2.52 4.27
N ASN A 31 -7.29 2.57 3.74
CA ASN A 31 -6.83 1.60 2.72
C ASN A 31 -5.74 0.65 3.20
N ILE A 32 -5.05 0.98 4.29
CA ILE A 32 -3.97 0.14 4.85
C ILE A 32 -4.48 -0.53 6.13
N ILE A 33 -5.10 0.25 7.03
CA ILE A 33 -5.66 -0.26 8.29
C ILE A 33 -7.11 -0.75 8.09
N CYS A 34 -7.77 -0.38 6.99
CA CYS A 34 -9.14 -0.79 6.65
C CYS A 34 -10.18 -0.45 7.75
N MET A 35 -10.01 0.72 8.39
CA MET A 35 -10.88 1.22 9.45
C MET A 35 -12.15 1.89 8.90
N GLU A 36 -13.27 1.76 9.60
CA GLU A 36 -14.51 2.45 9.24
C GLU A 36 -14.38 3.99 9.40
N ASP A 37 -15.11 4.74 8.56
CA ASP A 37 -15.06 6.21 8.53
C ASP A 37 -15.31 6.87 9.89
N ALA A 38 -16.16 6.28 10.74
CA ALA A 38 -16.50 6.85 12.05
C ALA A 38 -15.32 6.74 13.02
N ASP A 39 -14.75 5.54 13.13
CA ASP A 39 -13.61 5.24 13.99
C ASP A 39 -12.36 5.98 13.51
N ALA A 40 -12.16 6.06 12.20
CA ALA A 40 -11.05 6.81 11.61
C ALA A 40 -11.15 8.32 11.90
N ALA A 41 -12.35 8.88 11.84
CA ALA A 41 -12.58 10.28 12.19
C ALA A 41 -12.35 10.53 13.69
N GLN A 42 -12.82 9.63 14.55
CA GLN A 42 -12.59 9.69 16.00
C GLN A 42 -11.10 9.59 16.33
N THR A 43 -10.38 8.65 15.72
CA THR A 43 -8.94 8.45 15.89
C THR A 43 -8.14 9.70 15.52
N LEU A 44 -8.57 10.42 14.49
CA LEU A 44 -7.93 11.68 14.07
C LEU A 44 -8.41 12.91 14.85
N GLY A 45 -9.38 12.77 15.76
CA GLY A 45 -9.96 13.89 16.51
C GLY A 45 -10.68 14.91 15.62
N ILE A 46 -11.28 14.47 14.50
CA ILE A 46 -11.97 15.33 13.54
C ILE A 46 -13.42 14.88 13.30
N THR A 47 -14.22 15.74 12.67
CA THR A 47 -15.57 15.34 12.26
C THR A 47 -15.53 14.32 11.11
N LYS A 48 -16.53 13.45 11.04
CA LYS A 48 -16.70 12.49 9.93
C LYS A 48 -16.75 13.19 8.55
N SER A 49 -17.32 14.39 8.47
CA SER A 49 -17.32 15.19 7.23
C SER A 49 -15.92 15.65 6.84
N ALA A 50 -15.12 16.14 7.79
CA ALA A 50 -13.74 16.54 7.55
C ALA A 50 -12.87 15.34 7.12
N TYR A 51 -13.07 14.18 7.75
CA TYR A 51 -12.41 12.93 7.35
C TYR A 51 -12.72 12.57 5.89
N LYS A 52 -14.00 12.53 5.50
CA LYS A 52 -14.42 12.21 4.13
C LYS A 52 -13.82 13.16 3.10
N VAL A 53 -13.74 14.46 3.41
CA VAL A 53 -13.09 15.44 2.54
C VAL A 53 -11.61 15.14 2.37
N ARG A 54 -10.88 14.83 3.45
CA ARG A 54 -9.47 14.45 3.39
C ARG A 54 -9.26 13.17 2.58
N LEU A 55 -10.07 12.15 2.83
CA LEU A 55 -10.00 10.87 2.12
C LEU A 55 -10.27 11.04 0.62
N SER A 56 -11.33 11.77 0.25
CA SER A 56 -11.67 12.02 -1.16
C SER A 56 -10.55 12.76 -1.90
N ARG A 57 -9.94 13.77 -1.26
CA ARG A 57 -8.78 14.48 -1.83
C ARG A 57 -7.56 13.57 -1.99
N ALA A 58 -7.28 12.73 -1.00
CA ALA A 58 -6.19 11.77 -1.05
C ALA A 58 -6.39 10.76 -2.20
N GLN A 59 -7.58 10.18 -2.30
CA GLN A 59 -7.95 9.24 -3.35
C GLN A 59 -7.81 9.87 -4.73
N LYS A 60 -8.32 11.10 -4.92
CA LYS A 60 -8.19 11.83 -6.17
C LYS A 60 -6.73 12.05 -6.57
N LYS A 61 -5.89 12.54 -5.66
CA LYS A 61 -4.46 12.77 -5.95
C LYS A 61 -3.72 11.49 -6.35
N ILE A 62 -4.02 10.39 -5.66
CA ILE A 62 -3.42 9.08 -5.98
C ILE A 62 -3.91 8.59 -7.35
N THR A 63 -5.20 8.70 -7.64
CA THR A 63 -5.77 8.34 -8.94
C THR A 63 -5.18 9.18 -10.06
N ASP A 64 -5.11 10.50 -9.92
CA ASP A 64 -4.54 11.43 -10.90
C ASP A 64 -3.06 11.11 -11.19
N TYR A 65 -2.33 10.59 -10.20
CA TYR A 65 -0.93 10.19 -10.37
C TYR A 65 -0.79 8.81 -11.06
N LEU A 66 -1.49 7.79 -10.56
CA LEU A 66 -1.27 6.39 -10.96
C LEU A 66 -2.02 6.00 -12.23
N ALA A 67 -3.22 6.55 -12.48
CA ALA A 67 -4.07 6.16 -13.60
C ALA A 67 -3.37 6.26 -14.97
N PRO A 68 -2.63 7.34 -15.30
CA PRO A 68 -1.93 7.44 -16.60
C PRO A 68 -0.51 6.87 -16.57
N ARG A 69 -0.06 6.24 -15.48
CA ARG A 69 1.35 5.87 -15.29
C ARG A 69 1.58 4.41 -14.98
N CYS A 70 0.75 3.77 -14.16
CA CYS A 70 1.03 2.47 -13.57
C CYS A 70 0.50 1.30 -14.42
N GLU A 71 1.34 0.32 -14.75
CA GLU A 71 0.93 -0.90 -15.47
C GLU A 71 -0.14 -1.73 -14.73
N HIS A 72 -0.25 -1.55 -13.40
CA HIS A 72 -1.26 -2.23 -12.58
C HIS A 72 -2.63 -1.58 -12.61
N VAL A 73 -2.73 -0.36 -13.17
CA VAL A 73 -4.01 0.29 -13.47
C VAL A 73 -4.41 0.01 -14.93
N ASP A 74 -3.47 0.20 -15.86
CA ASP A 74 -3.63 -0.09 -17.29
C ASP A 74 -2.34 -0.75 -17.83
N PRO A 75 -2.40 -1.96 -18.40
CA PRO A 75 -1.23 -2.65 -18.97
C PRO A 75 -0.47 -1.87 -20.07
N LEU A 76 -1.11 -0.88 -20.71
CA LEU A 76 -0.51 -0.01 -21.72
C LEU A 76 0.32 1.13 -21.12
N ASN A 77 0.19 1.38 -19.81
CA ASN A 77 0.94 2.43 -19.15
C ASN A 77 2.47 2.19 -19.17
N PRO A 78 3.27 3.28 -19.14
CA PRO A 78 4.71 3.19 -19.30
C PRO A 78 5.47 2.69 -18.06
N CYS A 79 4.94 2.85 -16.84
CA CYS A 79 5.64 2.40 -15.63
C CYS A 79 5.50 0.89 -15.46
N ARG A 80 6.59 0.17 -15.74
CA ARG A 80 6.70 -1.27 -15.54
C ARG A 80 7.63 -1.62 -14.39
N CYS A 81 7.15 -2.37 -13.40
CA CYS A 81 7.93 -2.77 -12.23
C CYS A 81 9.21 -3.51 -12.62
N PRO A 82 9.20 -4.53 -13.52
CA PRO A 82 10.42 -5.24 -13.93
C PRO A 82 11.50 -4.33 -14.52
N ALA A 83 11.09 -3.31 -15.28
CA ALA A 83 12.02 -2.34 -15.87
C ALA A 83 12.64 -1.39 -14.82
N ARG A 84 11.99 -1.21 -13.67
CA ARG A 84 12.43 -0.29 -12.61
C ARG A 84 13.28 -0.97 -11.52
N VAL A 85 13.08 -2.27 -11.28
CA VAL A 85 13.77 -3.03 -10.21
C VAL A 85 15.29 -2.84 -10.24
N GLY A 86 15.93 -3.01 -11.41
CA GLY A 86 17.40 -2.90 -11.48
C GLY A 86 17.92 -1.53 -11.08
N THR A 87 17.23 -0.46 -11.45
CA THR A 87 17.59 0.91 -11.04
C THR A 87 17.26 1.15 -9.57
N ALA A 88 16.14 0.61 -9.08
CA ALA A 88 15.74 0.73 -7.69
C ALA A 88 16.77 0.09 -6.73
N VAL A 89 17.24 -1.11 -7.04
CA VAL A 89 18.31 -1.78 -6.26
C VAL A 89 19.60 -0.96 -6.28
N ARG A 90 20.06 -0.53 -7.47
CA ARG A 90 21.29 0.28 -7.58
C ARG A 90 21.23 1.60 -6.81
N LYS A 91 20.04 2.18 -6.66
CA LYS A 91 19.82 3.43 -5.91
C LYS A 91 19.49 3.21 -4.43
N GLY A 92 19.46 1.97 -3.95
CA GLY A 92 19.07 1.64 -2.59
C GLY A 92 17.60 1.93 -2.27
N PHE A 93 16.74 2.03 -3.29
CA PHE A 93 15.30 2.24 -3.12
C PHE A 93 14.58 0.99 -2.63
N ILE A 94 15.10 -0.19 -2.98
CA ILE A 94 14.66 -1.50 -2.50
C ILE A 94 15.89 -2.36 -2.19
N ARG A 95 15.73 -3.29 -1.27
CA ARG A 95 16.72 -4.29 -0.88
C ARG A 95 16.63 -5.50 -1.81
N SER A 96 17.52 -6.45 -1.63
CA SER A 96 17.59 -7.66 -2.47
C SER A 96 17.54 -8.95 -1.64
N THR A 97 17.25 -8.84 -0.34
CA THR A 97 17.35 -9.92 0.63
C THR A 97 16.00 -10.11 1.33
N GLY A 98 15.40 -11.29 1.17
CA GLY A 98 14.13 -11.66 1.80
C GLY A 98 13.35 -12.68 0.98
N GLU A 99 12.47 -13.43 1.64
CA GLU A 99 11.52 -14.36 1.03
C GLU A 99 10.10 -13.77 1.17
N VAL A 100 9.30 -13.80 0.10
CA VAL A 100 7.89 -13.36 0.12
C VAL A 100 7.04 -14.42 -0.56
N GLN A 101 5.98 -14.86 0.11
CA GLN A 101 4.94 -15.69 -0.51
C GLN A 101 4.01 -14.84 -1.36
N ILE A 102 4.30 -14.74 -2.66
CA ILE A 102 3.36 -14.17 -3.64
C ILE A 102 2.31 -15.23 -3.99
N ARG A 103 1.43 -15.55 -3.04
CA ARG A 103 0.22 -16.34 -3.30
C ARG A 103 -1.02 -15.56 -2.90
N SER A 104 -1.12 -14.33 -3.38
CA SER A 104 -2.45 -13.75 -3.60
C SER A 104 -2.88 -14.13 -5.01
N ALA A 105 -4.14 -14.57 -5.17
CA ALA A 105 -4.67 -14.87 -6.49
C ALA A 105 -4.45 -13.65 -7.39
N VAL A 106 -3.74 -13.84 -8.50
CA VAL A 106 -3.67 -12.80 -9.53
C VAL A 106 -5.09 -12.62 -10.04
N GLU A 107 -5.77 -11.58 -9.57
CA GLU A 107 -7.00 -11.14 -10.24
C GLU A 107 -6.61 -10.92 -11.71
N PRO A 108 -7.21 -11.66 -12.64
CA PRO A 108 -6.93 -11.48 -14.05
C PRO A 108 -7.11 -10.01 -14.38
N PHE A 109 -6.13 -9.42 -15.06
CA PHE A 109 -6.33 -8.11 -15.65
C PHE A 109 -7.55 -8.20 -16.55
N GLY A 110 -8.65 -7.56 -16.14
CA GLY A 110 -9.75 -7.28 -17.05
C GLY A 110 -9.15 -6.48 -18.19
N ARG A 111 -9.02 -7.10 -19.36
CA ARG A 111 -8.45 -6.48 -20.55
C ARG A 111 -9.45 -5.43 -21.00
N TYR A 112 -9.19 -4.19 -20.68
CA TYR A 112 -9.81 -3.09 -21.37
C TYR A 112 -9.53 -3.20 -22.86
N GLY A 113 -10.58 -3.27 -23.68
CA GLY A 113 -10.47 -3.10 -25.13
C GLY A 113 -9.90 -4.27 -25.93
N ALA A 114 -10.05 -5.53 -25.50
CA ALA A 114 -9.83 -6.65 -26.42
C ALA A 114 -10.76 -7.83 -26.14
N GLY A 115 -12.00 -7.62 -26.53
CA GLY A 115 -13.04 -8.64 -26.64
C GLY A 115 -14.34 -7.93 -27.01
N PRO A 116 -15.09 -8.40 -28.02
CA PRO A 116 -16.41 -7.84 -28.33
C PRO A 116 -17.29 -7.91 -27.07
N GLY A 117 -17.80 -6.76 -26.59
CA GLY A 117 -18.69 -6.67 -25.43
C GLY A 117 -18.07 -6.32 -24.06
N ASN A 118 -16.77 -6.03 -23.98
CA ASN A 118 -16.07 -5.61 -22.75
C ASN A 118 -15.53 -4.17 -22.83
N GLU A 119 -16.15 -3.32 -23.65
CA GLU A 119 -15.70 -1.95 -23.93
C GLU A 119 -15.89 -1.00 -22.73
N ASP A 120 -16.78 -1.36 -21.78
CA ASP A 120 -17.23 -0.50 -20.68
C ASP A 120 -16.82 -0.96 -19.24
N ALA A 121 -15.97 -1.98 -19.07
CA ALA A 121 -15.76 -2.63 -17.76
C ALA A 121 -14.68 -1.95 -16.89
N PRO A 122 -14.93 -1.32 -15.72
CA PRO A 122 -14.12 -0.32 -14.96
C PRO A 122 -12.60 -0.56 -14.78
N LEU A 123 -11.79 0.52 -14.95
CA LEU A 123 -10.34 0.56 -14.72
C LEU A 123 -10.11 0.02 -13.32
N ARG A 124 -9.05 -0.77 -13.12
CA ARG A 124 -8.79 -1.33 -11.79
C ARG A 124 -8.78 -0.17 -10.79
N ASP A 125 -9.66 -0.26 -9.79
CA ASP A 125 -9.77 0.75 -8.73
C ASP A 125 -8.36 1.01 -8.20
N VAL A 126 -7.84 2.22 -8.36
CA VAL A 126 -6.43 2.54 -8.06
C VAL A 126 -6.12 2.22 -6.59
N GLN A 127 -7.12 2.39 -5.75
CA GLN A 127 -7.11 2.13 -4.32
C GLN A 127 -7.04 0.63 -4.02
N SER A 128 -7.60 -0.23 -4.86
CA SER A 128 -7.51 -1.69 -4.72
C SER A 128 -6.07 -2.21 -4.82
N ILE A 129 -5.17 -1.49 -5.50
CA ILE A 129 -3.75 -1.84 -5.55
C ILE A 129 -3.17 -1.87 -4.14
N TYR A 130 -3.58 -0.95 -3.26
CA TYR A 130 -3.10 -0.90 -1.88
C TYR A 130 -3.63 -2.04 -1.00
N ARG A 131 -4.87 -2.50 -1.25
CA ARG A 131 -5.51 -3.58 -0.48
C ARG A 131 -5.05 -4.98 -0.91
N ASN A 132 -4.56 -5.12 -2.13
CA ASN A 132 -4.15 -6.40 -2.71
C ASN A 132 -2.62 -6.59 -2.76
N LEU A 133 -1.87 -5.73 -2.08
CA LEU A 133 -0.44 -5.90 -1.91
C LEU A 133 -0.19 -7.12 -1.02
N PRO A 134 0.59 -8.13 -1.48
CA PRO A 134 0.91 -9.29 -0.64
C PRO A 134 1.55 -8.82 0.67
N LEU A 135 1.23 -9.45 1.78
CA LEU A 135 1.95 -9.21 3.02
C LEU A 135 3.16 -10.16 3.07
N PRO A 136 4.34 -9.69 3.52
CA PRO A 136 5.42 -10.60 3.81
C PRO A 136 5.01 -11.46 5.02
N ASP A 137 5.52 -12.68 5.10
CA ASP A 137 5.34 -13.47 6.31
C ASP A 137 6.04 -12.74 7.47
N PRO A 138 5.36 -12.54 8.62
CA PRO A 138 6.02 -11.98 9.78
C PRO A 138 7.15 -12.92 10.24
N PRO A 139 8.23 -12.40 10.85
CA PRO A 139 9.21 -13.23 11.53
C PRO A 139 8.52 -14.21 12.50
N GLU A 140 8.99 -15.45 12.55
CA GLU A 140 8.35 -16.51 13.36
C GLU A 140 8.22 -16.12 14.85
N ASP A 141 9.17 -15.34 15.36
CA ASP A 141 9.26 -14.87 16.74
C ASP A 141 8.46 -13.59 17.02
N LEU A 142 7.91 -12.92 16.00
CA LEU A 142 7.27 -11.60 16.16
C LEU A 142 6.09 -11.67 17.13
N ARG A 143 5.27 -12.73 17.03
CA ARG A 143 4.11 -12.91 17.91
C ARG A 143 4.55 -13.06 19.37
N GLU A 144 5.55 -13.90 19.60
CA GLU A 144 6.06 -14.20 20.95
C GLU A 144 6.68 -12.94 21.57
N ARG A 145 7.43 -12.15 20.79
CA ARG A 145 7.98 -10.87 21.20
C ARG A 145 6.90 -9.85 21.57
N ILE A 146 5.85 -9.72 20.77
CA ILE A 146 4.74 -8.79 21.05
C ILE A 146 4.01 -9.21 22.34
N VAL A 147 3.66 -10.49 22.48
CA VAL A 147 2.96 -11.02 23.66
C VAL A 147 3.78 -10.81 24.92
N ALA A 148 5.07 -11.15 24.89
CA ALA A 148 5.96 -10.97 26.04
C ALA A 148 6.04 -9.51 26.51
N LYS A 149 6.08 -8.56 25.57
CA LYS A 149 6.10 -7.13 25.90
C LYS A 149 4.78 -6.61 26.44
N LEU A 150 3.65 -7.07 25.90
CA LEU A 150 2.31 -6.75 26.42
C LEU A 150 2.14 -7.26 27.85
N GLU A 151 2.54 -8.51 28.13
CA GLU A 151 2.47 -9.10 29.47
C GLU A 151 3.42 -8.41 30.46
N ALA A 152 4.58 -7.95 30.00
CA ALA A 152 5.53 -7.18 30.81
C ALA A 152 5.10 -5.72 31.06
N GLY A 153 4.07 -5.22 30.36
CA GLY A 153 3.69 -3.80 30.39
C GLY A 153 4.73 -2.87 29.76
N ASP A 154 5.64 -3.41 28.94
CA ASP A 154 6.69 -2.66 28.22
C ASP A 154 6.12 -2.03 26.95
N TRP A 155 5.35 -0.95 27.12
CA TRP A 155 4.75 -0.20 26.01
C TRP A 155 5.79 0.58 25.20
N ASP A 156 6.81 1.12 25.86
CA ASP A 156 7.86 1.91 25.21
C ASP A 156 8.71 1.02 24.29
N GLY A 157 9.12 -0.16 24.77
CA GLY A 157 9.88 -1.09 23.95
C GLY A 157 9.07 -1.74 22.83
N LEU A 158 7.73 -1.74 22.89
CA LEU A 158 6.86 -2.12 21.78
C LEU A 158 6.91 -1.08 20.66
N LEU A 159 6.91 0.20 21.03
CA LEU A 159 6.97 1.32 20.09
C LEU A 159 8.35 1.48 19.45
N GLU A 160 9.43 1.18 20.17
CA GLU A 160 10.81 1.22 19.64
C GLU A 160 11.09 0.07 18.66
N ALA A 161 10.60 -1.14 18.93
CA ALA A 161 10.77 -2.29 18.04
C ALA A 161 10.12 -2.07 16.66
N ALA A 162 8.97 -1.39 16.62
CA ALA A 162 8.28 -1.02 15.38
C ALA A 162 9.08 -0.04 14.50
N GLN A 163 10.05 0.68 15.07
CA GLN A 163 10.91 1.61 14.34
C GLN A 163 12.17 0.94 13.76
N GLN A 164 12.62 -0.16 14.36
CA GLN A 164 13.86 -0.85 13.96
C GLN A 164 13.65 -1.79 12.76
N ASP A 165 12.50 -2.45 12.65
CA ASP A 165 12.18 -3.32 11.49
C ASP A 165 11.90 -2.53 10.19
N GLY A 166 11.88 -1.19 10.25
CA GLY A 166 11.82 -0.28 9.11
C GLY A 166 13.17 0.22 8.60
N SER A 167 14.29 -0.15 9.24
CA SER A 167 15.67 0.30 8.92
C SER A 167 16.35 -0.55 7.87
#